data_AF-A0A2E9L0H9-F1
#
_entry.id   AF-A0A2E9L0H9-F1
#
_cell.length_a   1.000
_cell.length_b   1.000
_cell.length_c   1.000
_cell.angle_alpha   90.00
_cell.angle_beta   90.00
_cell.angle_gamma   90.00
#
_symmetry.space_group_name_H-M   'P 1'
#
loop_
_entity.id
_entity.type
_entity.pdbx_description
1 polymer ?
#
loop_
_entity_poly.entity_id
_entity_poly.type
_entity_poly.pdbx_seq_one_letter_code
_entity_poly.pdbx_strand_id
1 'polypeptide(L)' 'NIRLLRLETGVSQPASTSLYESLGYQHIGPFGKYKADPLSIFMEKSLSPV' A
#
# COMPACT_ATOMS: atom_id res chain seq x y z
N ASN A 1 -16.16 8.22 9.12
CA ASN A 1 -15.92 6.76 9.08
C ASN A 1 -14.88 6.47 8.01
N ILE A 2 -13.68 5.99 8.38
CA ILE A 2 -12.60 5.67 7.44
C ILE A 2 -12.73 4.18 7.09
N ARG A 3 -12.82 3.86 5.79
CA ARG A 3 -13.02 2.47 5.32
C ARG A 3 -11.85 1.89 4.55
N LEU A 4 -10.87 2.71 4.16
CA LEU A 4 -9.76 2.32 3.30
C LEU A 4 -8.49 3.05 3.74
N LEU A 5 -7.41 2.30 3.89
CA LEU A 5 -6.06 2.83 4.10
C LEU A 5 -5.25 2.61 2.83
N ARG A 6 -4.45 3.60 2.44
CA ARG A 6 -3.53 3.54 1.30
C ARG A 6 -2.18 4.08 1.72
N LEU A 7 -1.11 3.47 1.21
CA LEU A 7 0.25 3.87 1.51
C LEU A 7 1.13 3.77 0.27
N GLU A 8 2.23 4.51 0.31
CA GLU A 8 3.38 4.38 -0.57
C GLU A 8 4.59 3.98 0.29
N THR A 9 5.42 3.06 -0.20
CA THR A 9 6.75 2.77 0.36
C THR A 9 7.78 2.63 -0.76
N GLY A 10 9.04 2.87 -0.46
CA GLY A 10 10.14 2.67 -1.42
C GLY A 10 10.48 1.20 -1.63
N VAL A 11 10.84 0.82 -2.87
CA VAL A 11 11.26 -0.56 -3.24
C VAL A 11 12.47 -1.07 -2.45
N SER A 12 13.33 -0.17 -1.96
CA SER A 12 14.51 -0.52 -1.16
C SER A 12 14.21 -0.91 0.29
N GLN A 13 12.93 -1.00 0.67
CA GLN A 13 12.48 -1.34 2.02
C GLN A 13 11.66 -2.66 2.02
N PRO A 14 12.29 -3.81 1.70
CA PRO A 14 11.57 -5.08 1.57
C PRO A 14 10.87 -5.51 2.86
N ALA A 15 11.44 -5.19 4.03
CA ALA A 15 10.83 -5.47 5.33
C ALA A 15 9.49 -4.74 5.54
N SER A 16 9.37 -3.50 5.05
CA SER A 16 8.12 -2.73 5.12
C SER A 16 7.06 -3.37 4.23
N THR A 17 7.40 -3.76 3.01
CA THR A 17 6.48 -4.44 2.10
C THR A 17 5.94 -5.73 2.72
N SER A 18 6.82 -6.60 3.22
CA SER A 18 6.41 -7.86 3.87
C SER A 18 5.57 -7.63 5.13
N LEU A 19 5.88 -6.60 5.92
CA LEU A 19 5.06 -6.21 7.06
C LEU A 19 3.63 -5.85 6.61
N TYR A 20 3.48 -4.99 5.60
CA TYR A 20 2.16 -4.57 5.13
C TYR A 20 1.36 -5.72 4.51
N GLU A 21 2.01 -6.58 3.73
CA GLU A 21 1.39 -7.82 3.22
C GLU A 21 0.86 -8.69 4.37
N SER A 22 1.66 -8.90 5.43
CA SER A 22 1.23 -9.69 6.61
C SER A 22 0.05 -9.06 7.36
N LEU A 23 -0.08 -7.74 7.30
CA LEU A 23 -1.18 -7.00 7.90
C LEU A 23 -2.44 -6.98 7.00
N GLY A 24 -2.41 -7.63 5.84
CA GLY A 24 -3.52 -7.75 4.91
C GLY A 24 -3.63 -6.59 3.90
N TYR A 25 -2.57 -5.81 3.70
CA TYR A 25 -2.51 -4.86 2.58
C TYR A 25 -2.27 -5.61 1.27
N GLN A 26 -2.80 -5.06 0.18
CA GLN A 26 -2.66 -5.58 -1.19
C GLN A 26 -1.98 -4.53 -2.08
N HIS A 27 -1.17 -4.97 -3.03
CA HIS A 27 -0.51 -4.08 -4.01
C HIS A 27 -1.54 -3.44 -4.95
N ILE A 28 -1.36 -2.15 -5.22
CA ILE A 28 -2.17 -1.38 -6.16
C ILE A 28 -1.28 -0.47 -7.03
N GLY A 29 -1.89 0.15 -8.03
CA GLY A 29 -1.25 1.27 -8.74
C GLY A 29 -1.20 2.56 -7.91
N PRO A 30 -0.58 3.61 -8.44
CA PRO A 30 -0.61 4.95 -7.84
C PRO A 30 -2.05 5.42 -7.59
N PHE A 31 -2.26 6.17 -6.52
CA PHE A 31 -3.57 6.69 -6.15
C PHE A 31 -3.56 8.20 -5.96
N GLY A 32 -4.72 8.84 -6.09
CA GLY A 32 -4.85 10.28 -5.92
C GLY A 32 -3.99 11.05 -6.92
N LYS A 33 -2.98 11.78 -6.42
CA LYS A 33 -2.06 12.58 -7.24
C LYS A 33 -0.69 11.91 -7.46
N TYR A 34 -0.46 10.73 -6.88
CA TYR A 34 0.77 9.98 -7.09
C TYR A 34 0.84 9.47 -8.53
N LYS A 35 2.05 9.46 -9.09
CA LYS A 35 2.34 8.91 -10.43
C LYS A 35 3.10 7.60 -10.27
N ALA A 36 3.09 6.80 -11.31
CA ALA A 36 3.93 5.61 -11.35
C ALA A 36 5.40 6.04 -11.31
N ASP A 37 6.13 5.48 -10.36
CA ASP A 37 7.58 5.65 -10.21
C ASP A 37 8.16 4.24 -9.98
N PRO A 38 9.23 3.85 -10.70
CA PRO A 38 9.83 2.52 -10.56
C PRO A 38 10.39 2.25 -9.16
N LEU A 39 10.57 3.27 -8.32
CA LEU A 39 11.08 3.14 -6.95
C LEU A 39 9.97 3.14 -5.89
N SER A 40 8.70 3.26 -6.29
CA SER A 40 7.56 3.32 -5.37
C SER A 40 6.69 2.06 -5.47
N ILE A 41 6.27 1.56 -4.31
CA ILE A 41 5.28 0.50 -4.13
C ILE A 41 4.06 1.13 -3.48
N PHE A 42 2.88 0.92 -4.07
CA PHE A 42 1.61 1.39 -3.52
C PHE A 42 0.79 0.21 -3.03
N MET A 43 0.17 0.35 -1.86
CA MET A 43 -0.65 -0.70 -1.27
C MET A 43 -1.91 -0.14 -0.62
N GLU A 44 -2.95 -0.97 -0.48
CA GLU A 44 -4.17 -0.60 0.23
C GLU A 44 -4.72 -1.71 1.12
N LYS A 45 -5.49 -1.33 2.15
CA LYS A 45 -6.20 -2.25 3.04
C LYS A 45 -7.61 -1.75 3.32
N SER A 46 -8.61 -2.59 3.08
CA SER A 46 -9.98 -2.35 3.52
C SER A 46 -10.09 -2.52 5.04
N LEU A 47 -10.78 -1.59 5.70
CA LEU A 47 -11.09 -1.65 7.13
C LEU A 47 -12.48 -2.23 7.40
N SER A 48 -13.21 -2.61 6.35
CA SER A 48 -14.50 -3.28 6.52
C SER A 48 -14.24 -4.72 7.00
N PRO A 49 -15.04 -5.24 7.95
CA PRO A 49 -14.98 -6.66 8.30
C PRO A 49 -15.19 -7.51 7.04
N VAL A 50 -14.38 -8.57 6.89
CA VAL A 50 -14.65 -9.64 5.93
C VAL A 50 -15.85 -10.45 6.42
#